data_AF-A0A9E0LTW8-F1
#
_entry.id   AF-A0A9E0LTW8-F1
#
_cell.length_a   1.000
_cell.length_b   1.000
_cell.length_c   1.000
_cell.angle_alpha   90.00
_cell.angle_beta   90.00
_cell.angle_gamma   90.00
#
_symmetry.space_group_name_H-M   'P 1'
#
loop_
_entity.id
_entity.type
_entity.pdbx_description
1 polymer ?
#
loop_
_entity_poly.entity_id
_entity_poly.type
_entity_poly.pdbx_seq_one_letter_code
_entity_poly.pdbx_strand_id
1 'polypeptide(L)'
;MAGITLTLGLGVPAPAVSISAGASVECPTALARAQIDAVGAATFAWLTDLTSGAHAGTHRSFEPICPDSPPLDLTRIPPISGHILALLIVPDYIEAVPLDDPWGNPYEYRLNVADPLSADVIAIRSAGSDGVYEGTTYDVRSTAGPADDLVFYNDAWVLDLPRLDPVSRQRTTVARVRDVGDALFSWIIDNVSGLSMVPSNLSEYAGSTLDMANYTPVTVDEVTDHLTTPPWIYTRCVPKFDAWDNPIEYRLNENLLGFHVAAIRSLGSDATAEGDIYDVGIFPADERHRDIVWADGFMAREPDQSGLEIFLDSFESGALWGYWSCGPGY
;
A
#
# COMPACT_ATOMS: atom_id res chain seq x y z
N MET A 1 -5.78 -50.77 15.19
CA MET A 1 -5.01 -49.62 15.72
C MET A 1 -3.73 -49.52 14.91
N ALA A 2 -3.73 -48.72 13.86
CA ALA A 2 -2.53 -48.42 13.08
C ALA A 2 -2.08 -47.02 13.51
N GLY A 3 -0.90 -46.94 14.11
CA GLY A 3 -0.29 -45.68 14.50
C GLY A 3 0.23 -44.96 13.27
N ILE A 4 -0.19 -43.70 13.11
CA ILE A 4 0.39 -42.79 12.12
C ILE A 4 1.62 -42.16 12.78
N THR A 5 2.78 -42.45 12.23
CA THR A 5 4.04 -41.78 12.59
C THR A 5 4.15 -40.52 11.74
N LEU A 6 4.08 -39.34 12.38
CA LEU A 6 4.32 -38.05 11.72
C LEU A 6 5.84 -37.82 11.67
N THR A 7 6.40 -37.74 10.47
CA THR A 7 7.79 -37.34 10.25
C THR A 7 7.80 -35.83 10.02
N LEU A 8 8.27 -35.05 11.00
CA LEU A 8 8.51 -33.62 10.83
C LEU A 8 9.73 -33.43 9.94
N GLY A 9 9.51 -32.94 8.72
CA GLY A 9 10.57 -32.48 7.84
C GLY A 9 11.13 -31.16 8.37
N LEU A 10 12.43 -31.09 8.56
CA LEU A 10 13.14 -29.86 8.92
C LEU A 10 13.08 -28.91 7.71
N GLY A 11 12.14 -27.97 7.75
CA GLY A 11 12.08 -26.85 6.82
C GLY A 11 13.29 -25.94 7.01
N VAL A 12 13.77 -25.37 5.91
CA VAL A 12 14.81 -24.33 5.94
C VAL A 12 14.22 -23.11 6.65
N PRO A 13 14.82 -22.59 7.73
CA PRO A 13 14.27 -21.45 8.44
C PRO A 13 14.23 -20.23 7.52
N ALA A 14 13.08 -19.55 7.50
CA ALA A 14 12.96 -18.23 6.90
C ALA A 14 13.96 -17.26 7.58
N PRO A 15 14.47 -16.24 6.87
CA PRO A 15 15.36 -15.27 7.49
C PRO A 15 14.60 -14.50 8.59
N ALA A 16 15.06 -14.63 9.82
CA ALA A 16 14.54 -13.87 10.96
C ALA A 16 14.81 -12.37 10.74
N VAL A 17 13.75 -11.56 10.80
CA VAL A 17 13.85 -10.09 10.74
C VAL A 17 14.36 -9.59 12.09
N SER A 18 15.52 -8.92 12.10
CA SER A 18 16.12 -8.34 13.30
C SER A 18 15.77 -6.86 13.42
N ILE A 19 15.26 -6.42 14.57
CA ILE A 19 15.03 -5.00 14.85
C ILE A 19 16.16 -4.50 15.77
N SER A 20 17.14 -3.76 15.24
CA SER A 20 18.27 -3.27 16.03
C SER A 20 17.94 -1.94 16.73
N ALA A 21 18.12 -1.89 18.05
CA ALA A 21 17.85 -0.74 18.93
C ALA A 21 18.92 0.38 18.88
N GLY A 22 19.13 1.00 17.72
CA GLY A 22 20.04 2.14 17.52
C GLY A 22 19.29 3.48 17.38
N ALA A 23 18.60 3.93 18.43
CA ALA A 23 17.64 5.04 18.34
C ALA A 23 18.31 6.44 18.26
N SER A 24 18.35 7.02 17.07
CA SER A 24 17.95 8.43 16.92
C SER A 24 16.48 8.57 17.37
N VAL A 25 16.03 9.76 17.76
CA VAL A 25 14.63 10.03 18.18
C VAL A 25 13.68 9.75 17.01
N GLU A 26 13.31 8.49 16.85
CA GLU A 26 12.37 8.02 15.84
C GLU A 26 10.95 8.40 16.25
N CYS A 27 10.15 8.84 15.28
CA CYS A 27 8.74 9.13 15.47
C CYS A 27 8.04 7.88 16.00
N PRO A 28 7.41 7.92 17.20
CA PRO A 28 6.68 6.80 17.77
C PRO A 28 5.71 6.11 16.80
N THR A 29 5.07 6.88 15.90
CA THR A 29 4.20 6.34 14.84
C THR A 29 4.93 5.46 13.84
N ALA A 30 6.11 5.87 13.39
CA ALA A 30 6.90 5.10 12.42
C ALA A 30 7.39 3.79 13.03
N LEU A 31 7.86 3.83 14.29
CA LEU A 31 8.25 2.65 15.03
C LEU A 31 7.05 1.71 15.26
N ALA A 32 5.87 2.26 15.60
CA ALA A 32 4.67 1.46 15.83
C ALA A 32 4.25 0.70 14.57
N ARG A 33 4.35 1.36 13.42
CA ARG A 33 4.08 0.77 12.10
C ARG A 33 5.08 -0.32 11.76
N ALA A 34 6.38 -0.07 11.92
CA ALA A 34 7.42 -1.07 11.68
C ALA A 34 7.22 -2.32 12.56
N GLN A 35 6.81 -2.13 13.82
CA GLN A 35 6.46 -3.22 14.73
C GLN A 35 5.23 -4.00 14.23
N ILE A 36 4.16 -3.32 13.83
CA ILE A 36 2.95 -3.95 13.28
C ILE A 36 3.27 -4.71 11.98
N ASP A 37 4.01 -4.10 11.06
CA ASP A 37 4.42 -4.71 9.78
C ASP A 37 5.26 -5.98 10.02
N ALA A 38 6.21 -5.92 10.96
CA ALA A 38 7.02 -7.08 11.32
C ALA A 38 6.18 -8.24 11.88
N VAL A 39 5.25 -7.96 12.79
CA VAL A 39 4.35 -8.99 13.35
C VAL A 39 3.39 -9.52 12.29
N GLY A 40 2.84 -8.65 11.44
CA GLY A 40 1.98 -9.02 10.32
C GLY A 40 2.69 -9.96 9.35
N ALA A 41 3.89 -9.57 8.89
CA ALA A 41 4.72 -10.39 8.00
C ALA A 41 5.08 -11.75 8.62
N ALA A 42 5.49 -11.77 9.89
CA ALA A 42 5.80 -13.01 10.60
C ALA A 42 4.58 -13.94 10.72
N THR A 43 3.41 -13.36 11.02
CA THR A 43 2.17 -14.14 11.10
C THR A 43 1.76 -14.68 9.74
N PHE A 44 1.97 -13.95 8.65
CA PHE A 44 1.73 -14.45 7.30
C PHE A 44 2.67 -15.56 6.86
N ALA A 45 3.95 -15.46 7.20
CA ALA A 45 4.90 -16.51 6.93
C ALA A 45 4.48 -17.80 7.66
N TRP A 46 4.11 -17.70 8.94
CA TRP A 46 3.55 -18.81 9.72
C TRP A 46 2.28 -19.39 9.11
N LEU A 47 1.32 -18.54 8.70
CA LEU A 47 0.09 -18.97 8.03
C LEU A 47 0.39 -19.73 6.74
N THR A 48 1.34 -19.23 5.94
CA THR A 48 1.76 -19.85 4.67
C THR A 48 2.36 -21.24 4.90
N ASP A 49 3.17 -21.40 5.94
CA ASP A 49 3.73 -22.72 6.30
C ASP A 49 2.63 -23.68 6.79
N LEU A 50 1.67 -23.19 7.56
CA LEU A 50 0.54 -23.98 8.06
C LEU A 50 -0.33 -24.53 6.92
N THR A 51 -0.53 -23.76 5.85
CA THR A 51 -1.45 -24.08 4.74
C THR A 51 -0.76 -24.75 3.56
N SER A 52 0.52 -24.46 3.32
CA SER A 52 1.31 -25.01 2.19
C SER A 52 1.50 -26.53 2.29
N GLY A 53 1.43 -27.11 3.50
CA GLY A 53 1.48 -28.56 3.71
C GLY A 53 0.23 -29.35 3.27
N ALA A 54 -0.90 -28.68 2.98
CA ALA A 54 -2.16 -29.33 2.61
C ALA A 54 -2.86 -28.71 1.39
N HIS A 55 -2.55 -27.47 1.03
CA HIS A 55 -3.29 -26.70 0.02
C HIS A 55 -2.40 -25.71 -0.74
N ALA A 56 -1.34 -26.21 -1.39
CA ALA A 56 -0.62 -25.44 -2.40
C ALA A 56 -1.59 -25.04 -3.53
N GLY A 57 -2.19 -23.84 -3.44
CA GLY A 57 -3.09 -23.29 -4.45
C GLY A 57 -4.38 -22.64 -3.97
N THR A 58 -4.71 -22.64 -2.66
CA THR A 58 -5.96 -22.03 -2.16
C THR A 58 -5.77 -21.03 -1.02
N HIS A 59 -4.68 -20.26 -1.01
CA HIS A 59 -4.78 -18.97 -0.35
C HIS A 59 -5.80 -18.17 -1.14
N ARG A 60 -6.98 -17.95 -0.56
CA ARG A 60 -7.83 -16.86 -1.05
C ARG A 60 -6.97 -15.63 -0.94
N SER A 61 -6.65 -15.01 -2.08
CA SER A 61 -6.19 -13.63 -2.08
C SER A 61 -7.18 -12.86 -1.21
N PHE A 62 -6.70 -12.21 -0.14
CA PHE A 62 -7.58 -11.37 0.67
C PHE A 62 -8.28 -10.39 -0.26
N GLU A 63 -9.55 -10.13 0.01
CA GLU A 63 -10.24 -9.07 -0.69
C GLU A 63 -9.45 -7.78 -0.44
N PRO A 64 -8.99 -7.10 -1.49
CA PRO A 64 -8.21 -5.89 -1.34
C PRO A 64 -8.93 -4.87 -0.47
N ILE A 65 -8.23 -4.33 0.52
CA ILE A 65 -8.73 -3.18 1.29
C ILE A 65 -8.39 -1.92 0.49
N CYS A 66 -9.40 -1.35 -0.14
CA CYS A 66 -9.31 -0.13 -0.91
C CYS A 66 -9.90 1.05 -0.11
N PRO A 67 -9.51 2.32 -0.41
CA PRO A 67 -10.03 3.50 0.30
C PRO A 67 -11.56 3.67 0.32
N ASP A 68 -12.29 2.91 -0.48
CA ASP A 68 -13.75 2.88 -0.57
C ASP A 68 -14.36 1.53 -0.14
N SER A 69 -13.55 0.60 0.38
CA SER A 69 -14.06 -0.64 0.94
C SER A 69 -15.06 -0.36 2.07
N PRO A 70 -16.08 -1.22 2.25
CA PRO A 70 -16.97 -1.13 3.38
C PRO A 70 -16.22 -1.08 4.71
N PRO A 71 -16.78 -0.45 5.76
CA PRO A 71 -16.12 -0.35 7.04
C PRO A 71 -15.72 -1.73 7.57
N LEU A 72 -14.46 -1.87 7.97
CA LEU A 72 -13.89 -3.12 8.44
C LEU A 72 -14.24 -3.32 9.91
N ASP A 73 -14.95 -4.42 10.19
CA ASP A 73 -15.30 -4.81 11.55
C ASP A 73 -14.26 -5.78 12.12
N LEU A 74 -13.44 -5.30 13.05
CA LEU A 74 -12.41 -6.10 13.71
C LEU A 74 -13.00 -7.24 14.55
N THR A 75 -14.28 -7.16 14.96
CA THR A 75 -14.94 -8.20 15.76
C THR A 75 -15.13 -9.52 15.02
N ARG A 76 -15.01 -9.50 13.69
CA ARG A 76 -14.99 -10.70 12.85
C ARG A 76 -13.77 -11.58 13.09
N ILE A 77 -12.68 -11.01 13.63
CA ILE A 77 -11.45 -11.72 13.98
C ILE A 77 -11.37 -11.83 15.51
N PRO A 78 -11.26 -13.04 16.07
CA PRO A 78 -11.23 -13.21 17.52
C PRO A 78 -9.93 -12.64 18.12
N PRO A 79 -9.98 -12.04 19.33
CA PRO A 79 -8.79 -11.53 19.99
C PRO A 79 -7.85 -12.65 20.41
N ILE A 80 -6.55 -12.38 20.33
CA ILE A 80 -5.48 -13.25 20.82
C ILE A 80 -4.53 -12.41 21.68
N SER A 81 -4.06 -12.94 22.80
CA SER A 81 -3.04 -12.21 23.58
C SER A 81 -1.69 -12.27 22.87
N GLY A 82 -0.88 -11.20 22.95
CA GLY A 82 0.46 -11.17 22.38
C GLY A 82 1.36 -12.33 22.84
N HIS A 83 1.19 -12.80 24.09
CA HIS A 83 1.91 -13.96 24.61
C HIS A 83 1.53 -15.27 23.89
N ILE A 84 0.25 -15.48 23.56
CA ILE A 84 -0.19 -16.67 22.82
C ILE A 84 0.22 -16.55 21.35
N LEU A 85 0.15 -15.35 20.75
CA LEU A 85 0.67 -15.11 19.41
C LEU A 85 2.17 -15.44 19.34
N ALA A 86 2.95 -15.04 20.35
CA ALA A 86 4.38 -15.36 20.42
C ALA A 86 4.66 -16.87 20.41
N LEU A 87 3.79 -17.71 21.00
CA LEU A 87 3.95 -19.17 20.93
C LEU A 87 3.82 -19.73 19.51
N LEU A 88 3.22 -18.98 18.58
CA LEU A 88 3.03 -19.38 17.19
C LEU A 88 4.17 -18.93 16.28
N ILE A 89 4.67 -17.70 16.49
CA ILE A 89 5.58 -17.04 15.55
C ILE A 89 7.01 -16.81 16.06
N VAL A 90 7.27 -16.97 17.37
CA VAL A 90 8.60 -16.85 17.98
C VAL A 90 9.18 -18.25 18.26
N PRO A 91 10.48 -18.50 18.01
CA PRO A 91 11.47 -17.60 17.43
C PRO A 91 11.59 -17.69 15.90
N ASP A 92 10.83 -18.59 15.28
CA ASP A 92 11.09 -19.02 13.91
C ASP A 92 10.77 -17.95 12.84
N TYR A 93 9.85 -17.03 13.13
CA TYR A 93 9.38 -16.01 12.17
C TYR A 93 9.70 -14.57 12.63
N ILE A 94 9.76 -14.33 13.95
CA ILE A 94 10.15 -13.04 14.55
C ILE A 94 10.86 -13.28 15.88
N GLU A 95 11.76 -12.35 16.27
CA GLU A 95 12.50 -12.44 17.52
C GLU A 95 11.59 -12.28 18.75
N ALA A 96 10.65 -11.34 18.70
CA ALA A 96 9.69 -11.08 19.78
C ALA A 96 8.42 -10.42 19.25
N VAL A 97 7.30 -10.66 19.93
CA VAL A 97 6.06 -9.91 19.72
C VAL A 97 6.04 -8.75 20.73
N PRO A 98 6.01 -7.48 20.28
CA PRO A 98 5.87 -6.35 21.19
C PRO A 98 4.54 -6.45 21.93
N LEU A 99 4.48 -6.03 23.19
CA LEU A 99 3.22 -5.99 23.94
C LEU A 99 2.64 -4.58 24.00
N ASP A 100 3.54 -3.59 24.06
CA ASP A 100 3.23 -2.18 24.10
C ASP A 100 3.81 -1.49 22.86
N ASP A 101 3.09 -0.49 22.37
CA ASP A 101 3.51 0.40 21.31
C ASP A 101 4.54 1.43 21.82
N PRO A 102 5.12 2.24 20.94
CA PRO A 102 6.13 3.23 21.31
C PRO A 102 5.63 4.37 22.22
N TRP A 103 4.32 4.52 22.40
CA TRP A 103 3.73 5.43 23.39
C TRP A 103 3.48 4.76 24.74
N GLY A 104 3.70 3.45 24.84
CA GLY A 104 3.48 2.65 26.03
C GLY A 104 2.04 2.15 26.17
N ASN A 105 1.24 2.22 25.10
CA ASN A 105 -0.11 1.66 25.08
C ASN A 105 -0.08 0.21 24.61
N PRO A 106 -0.91 -0.69 25.16
CA PRO A 106 -0.89 -2.09 24.75
C PRO A 106 -1.41 -2.25 23.32
N TYR A 107 -0.70 -3.03 22.51
CA TYR A 107 -1.22 -3.48 21.21
C TYR A 107 -2.41 -4.42 21.39
N GLU A 108 -3.37 -4.35 20.47
CA GLU A 108 -4.40 -5.36 20.32
C GLU A 108 -4.09 -6.27 19.14
N TYR A 109 -3.99 -7.57 19.43
CA TYR A 109 -3.80 -8.62 18.44
C TYR A 109 -5.09 -9.41 18.26
N ARG A 110 -5.41 -9.73 17.01
CA ARG A 110 -6.53 -10.59 16.63
C ARG A 110 -6.05 -11.59 15.59
N LEU A 111 -6.42 -12.86 15.77
CA LEU A 111 -6.01 -13.92 14.86
C LEU A 111 -7.07 -15.04 14.84
N ASN A 112 -7.57 -15.37 13.66
CA ASN A 112 -8.49 -16.47 13.46
C ASN A 112 -7.74 -17.80 13.34
N VAL A 113 -7.29 -18.33 14.48
CA VAL A 113 -6.57 -19.61 14.54
C VAL A 113 -7.48 -20.80 14.17
N ALA A 114 -8.79 -20.67 14.37
CA ALA A 114 -9.75 -21.73 14.08
C ALA A 114 -10.01 -21.92 12.57
N ASP A 115 -9.91 -20.82 11.81
CA ASP A 115 -10.06 -20.83 10.35
C ASP A 115 -8.99 -19.93 9.69
N PRO A 116 -7.75 -20.42 9.53
CA PRO A 116 -6.64 -19.65 8.95
C PRO A 116 -6.81 -19.37 7.45
N LEU A 117 -7.87 -19.89 6.81
CA LEU A 117 -8.22 -19.65 5.41
C LEU A 117 -9.44 -18.73 5.25
N SER A 118 -9.95 -18.18 6.36
CA SER A 118 -11.01 -17.17 6.37
C SER A 118 -10.63 -15.95 5.52
N ALA A 119 -11.61 -15.16 5.12
CA ALA A 119 -11.36 -13.83 4.56
C ALA A 119 -10.90 -12.82 5.63
N ASP A 120 -11.21 -13.10 6.91
CA ASP A 120 -10.83 -12.28 8.06
C ASP A 120 -9.91 -13.13 8.95
N VAL A 121 -8.59 -12.90 8.85
CA VAL A 121 -7.60 -13.78 9.50
C VAL A 121 -6.82 -13.05 10.57
N ILE A 122 -6.22 -11.91 10.28
CA ILE A 122 -5.38 -11.17 11.23
C ILE A 122 -5.81 -9.71 11.31
N ALA A 123 -5.80 -9.15 12.52
CA ALA A 123 -5.75 -7.71 12.68
C ALA A 123 -4.83 -7.35 13.84
N ILE A 124 -4.09 -6.26 13.68
CA ILE A 124 -3.19 -5.71 14.67
C ILE A 124 -3.49 -4.22 14.78
N ARG A 125 -3.66 -3.70 15.99
CA ARG A 125 -3.81 -2.25 16.15
C ARG A 125 -3.11 -1.67 17.37
N SER A 126 -2.68 -0.42 17.23
CA SER A 126 -2.25 0.47 18.33
C SER A 126 -3.29 1.58 18.49
N ALA A 127 -3.50 2.01 19.73
CA ALA A 127 -4.42 3.09 20.08
C ALA A 127 -3.83 4.49 19.84
N GLY A 128 -2.71 4.58 19.12
CA GLY A 128 -1.99 5.84 18.91
C GLY A 128 -1.48 6.46 20.21
N SER A 129 -1.20 7.76 20.15
CA SER A 129 -0.60 8.55 21.22
C SER A 129 -1.57 8.95 22.34
N ASP A 130 -2.88 8.88 22.09
CA ASP A 130 -3.89 9.20 23.11
C ASP A 130 -4.29 7.98 23.96
N GLY A 131 -3.95 6.77 23.50
CA GLY A 131 -4.20 5.52 24.18
C GLY A 131 -5.67 5.08 24.17
N VAL A 132 -6.50 5.63 23.28
CA VAL A 132 -7.93 5.35 23.21
C VAL A 132 -8.33 4.84 21.83
N TYR A 133 -8.73 3.57 21.75
CA TYR A 133 -9.29 3.01 20.52
C TYR A 133 -10.56 3.75 20.07
N GLU A 134 -10.60 4.15 18.80
CA GLU A 134 -11.71 4.88 18.17
C GLU A 134 -13.00 4.03 18.07
N GLY A 135 -12.88 2.71 18.11
CA GLY A 135 -14.02 1.79 18.03
C GLY A 135 -13.59 0.35 17.76
N THR A 136 -14.45 -0.42 17.10
CA THR A 136 -14.10 -1.75 16.53
C THR A 136 -14.42 -1.86 15.05
N THR A 137 -14.96 -0.79 14.47
CA THR A 137 -15.30 -0.67 13.06
C THR A 137 -14.57 0.54 12.51
N TYR A 138 -13.85 0.35 11.41
CA TYR A 138 -13.00 1.39 10.81
C TYR A 138 -13.37 1.60 9.36
N ASP A 139 -13.58 2.85 8.99
CA ASP A 139 -13.60 3.26 7.59
C ASP A 139 -12.16 3.19 7.04
N VAL A 140 -11.99 2.73 5.80
CA VAL A 140 -10.69 2.79 5.14
C VAL A 140 -10.43 4.24 4.75
N ARG A 141 -9.57 4.92 5.49
CA ARG A 141 -9.28 6.35 5.30
C ARG A 141 -7.87 6.68 5.77
N SER A 142 -7.41 7.90 5.54
CA SER A 142 -6.21 8.38 6.23
C SER A 142 -6.49 8.76 7.67
N THR A 143 -5.52 8.57 8.56
CA THR A 143 -5.60 9.09 9.93
C THR A 143 -5.37 10.61 9.95
N ALA A 144 -5.93 11.27 10.98
CA ALA A 144 -5.85 12.71 11.19
C ALA A 144 -4.59 13.14 11.96
N GLY A 145 -3.96 12.24 12.70
CA GLY A 145 -2.82 12.55 13.57
C GLY A 145 -2.22 11.30 14.25
N PRO A 146 -1.12 11.46 15.01
CA PRO A 146 -0.58 10.40 15.86
C PRO A 146 -1.54 9.93 16.97
N ALA A 147 -2.65 10.62 17.21
CA ALA A 147 -3.66 10.23 18.21
C ALA A 147 -4.60 9.14 17.67
N ASP A 148 -4.86 9.11 16.37
CA ASP A 148 -5.72 8.10 15.75
C ASP A 148 -5.10 6.70 15.84
N ASP A 149 -5.96 5.69 15.79
CA ASP A 149 -5.56 4.29 15.76
C ASP A 149 -4.70 3.96 14.54
N LEU A 150 -3.73 3.07 14.74
CA LEU A 150 -3.00 2.43 13.66
C LEU A 150 -3.57 1.03 13.49
N VAL A 151 -4.18 0.73 12.34
CA VAL A 151 -4.90 -0.53 12.12
C VAL A 151 -4.37 -1.24 10.90
N PHE A 152 -3.86 -2.44 11.12
CA PHE A 152 -3.47 -3.41 10.09
C PHE A 152 -4.48 -4.55 10.08
N TYR A 153 -4.96 -4.92 8.90
CA TYR A 153 -6.00 -5.93 8.70
C TYR A 153 -5.63 -6.81 7.51
N ASN A 154 -5.61 -8.12 7.75
CA ASN A 154 -5.03 -9.10 6.85
C ASN A 154 -3.63 -8.64 6.43
N ASP A 155 -3.44 -8.18 5.20
CA ASP A 155 -2.16 -7.76 4.62
C ASP A 155 -2.11 -6.27 4.25
N ALA A 156 -3.08 -5.48 4.71
CA ALA A 156 -3.18 -4.08 4.37
C ALA A 156 -3.37 -3.19 5.59
N TRP A 157 -2.90 -1.96 5.46
CA TRP A 157 -3.22 -0.89 6.40
C TRP A 157 -4.64 -0.38 6.13
N VAL A 158 -5.50 -0.43 7.14
CA VAL A 158 -6.88 0.09 7.07
C VAL A 158 -6.87 1.60 7.14
N LEU A 159 -5.98 2.14 7.97
CA LEU A 159 -5.79 3.56 8.09
C LEU A 159 -4.42 3.92 7.52
N ASP A 160 -4.41 4.72 6.45
CA ASP A 160 -3.15 5.33 6.01
C ASP A 160 -2.63 6.24 7.12
N LEU A 161 -1.32 6.24 7.32
CA LEU A 161 -0.64 7.05 8.33
C LEU A 161 -1.12 8.51 8.36
N PRO A 162 -0.94 9.20 9.51
CA PRO A 162 -1.43 10.55 9.74
C PRO A 162 -1.09 11.39 8.57
N ARG A 163 -2.10 12.08 8.04
CA ARG A 163 -1.98 13.23 7.15
C ARG A 163 -0.52 13.38 6.79
N LEU A 164 -0.10 12.56 5.83
CA LEU A 164 1.29 12.45 5.48
C LEU A 164 1.79 13.89 5.42
N ASP A 165 2.94 14.20 6.03
CA ASP A 165 3.43 15.57 5.88
C ASP A 165 3.38 15.90 4.37
N PRO A 166 3.21 17.16 3.97
CA PRO A 166 2.89 17.46 2.59
C PRO A 166 3.81 16.76 1.56
N VAL A 167 5.07 16.47 1.91
CA VAL A 167 6.01 15.65 1.12
C VAL A 167 5.53 14.21 0.98
N SER A 168 5.23 13.57 2.10
CA SER A 168 4.81 12.18 2.14
C SER A 168 3.46 11.98 1.40
N ARG A 169 2.51 12.93 1.46
CA ARG A 169 1.25 12.83 0.67
C ARG A 169 1.56 12.83 -0.81
N GLN A 170 2.42 13.75 -1.22
CA GLN A 170 2.83 13.85 -2.61
C GLN A 170 3.46 12.54 -3.10
N ARG A 171 4.36 11.95 -2.31
CA ARG A 171 4.97 10.65 -2.62
C ARG A 171 3.94 9.53 -2.74
N THR A 172 3.01 9.43 -1.79
CA THR A 172 1.96 8.41 -1.82
C THR A 172 1.04 8.60 -3.02
N THR A 173 0.69 9.84 -3.38
CA THR A 173 -0.10 10.11 -4.58
C THR A 173 0.65 9.70 -5.85
N VAL A 174 1.93 10.05 -5.98
CA VAL A 174 2.76 9.62 -7.12
C VAL A 174 2.78 8.09 -7.23
N ALA A 175 3.02 7.39 -6.12
CA ALA A 175 3.04 5.93 -6.08
C ALA A 175 1.70 5.33 -6.53
N ARG A 176 0.57 5.80 -5.97
CA ARG A 176 -0.78 5.34 -6.35
C ARG A 176 -1.10 5.56 -7.82
N VAL A 177 -0.82 6.76 -8.32
CA VAL A 177 -1.08 7.12 -9.72
C VAL A 177 -0.23 6.25 -10.65
N ARG A 178 1.05 6.04 -10.31
CA ARG A 178 1.96 5.17 -11.06
C ARG A 178 1.52 3.71 -11.04
N ASP A 179 1.24 3.14 -9.86
CA ASP A 179 0.87 1.73 -9.71
C ASP A 179 -0.39 1.38 -10.51
N VAL A 180 -1.40 2.26 -10.48
CA VAL A 180 -2.63 2.08 -11.27
C VAL A 180 -2.37 2.30 -12.76
N GLY A 181 -1.52 3.26 -13.10
CA GLY A 181 -1.08 3.49 -14.48
C GLY A 181 -0.41 2.25 -15.07
N ASP A 182 0.56 1.67 -14.36
CA ASP A 182 1.30 0.48 -14.77
C ASP A 182 0.39 -0.74 -14.89
N ALA A 183 -0.58 -0.88 -13.98
CA ALA A 183 -1.62 -1.91 -14.06
C ALA A 183 -2.52 -1.70 -15.30
N LEU A 184 -2.95 -0.46 -15.56
CA LEU A 184 -3.77 -0.11 -16.72
C LEU A 184 -3.04 -0.34 -18.04
N PHE A 185 -1.75 0.00 -18.10
CA PHE A 185 -0.91 -0.25 -19.26
C PHE A 185 -0.72 -1.75 -19.51
N SER A 186 -0.52 -2.54 -18.45
CA SER A 186 -0.45 -4.00 -18.55
C SER A 186 -1.75 -4.61 -19.08
N TRP A 187 -2.90 -4.13 -18.57
CA TRP A 187 -4.22 -4.52 -19.08
C TRP A 187 -4.41 -4.15 -20.56
N ILE A 188 -3.99 -2.95 -20.97
CA ILE A 188 -4.04 -2.52 -22.37
C ILE A 188 -3.25 -3.50 -23.25
N ILE A 189 -1.99 -3.78 -22.91
CA ILE A 189 -1.11 -4.68 -23.66
C ILE A 189 -1.75 -6.04 -23.91
N ASP A 190 -2.39 -6.62 -22.88
CA ASP A 190 -3.03 -7.92 -22.99
C ASP A 190 -4.31 -7.89 -23.86
N ASN A 191 -5.03 -6.77 -23.86
CA ASN A 191 -6.24 -6.59 -24.67
C ASN A 191 -5.94 -6.22 -26.13
N VAL A 192 -4.78 -5.63 -26.42
CA VAL A 192 -4.34 -5.29 -27.78
C VAL A 192 -3.40 -6.32 -28.39
N SER A 193 -3.83 -7.60 -28.39
CA SER A 193 -3.17 -8.76 -29.01
C SER A 193 -1.80 -8.52 -29.71
N GLY A 194 -0.70 -8.57 -28.95
CA GLY A 194 0.65 -8.82 -29.46
C GLY A 194 1.25 -7.84 -30.48
N LEU A 195 0.67 -6.65 -30.68
CA LEU A 195 1.32 -5.60 -31.46
C LEU A 195 2.13 -4.72 -30.53
N SER A 196 3.42 -4.58 -30.88
CA SER A 196 4.44 -3.83 -30.16
C SER A 196 4.01 -2.38 -29.96
N MET A 197 3.26 -2.09 -28.89
CA MET A 197 3.28 -0.75 -28.32
C MET A 197 4.72 -0.55 -27.88
N VAL A 198 5.47 0.22 -28.66
CA VAL A 198 6.80 0.64 -28.25
C VAL A 198 6.56 1.54 -27.04
N PRO A 199 7.08 1.21 -25.84
CA PRO A 199 7.07 2.16 -24.74
C PRO A 199 7.78 3.39 -25.26
N SER A 200 7.04 4.46 -25.49
CA SER A 200 7.61 5.70 -25.95
C SER A 200 8.45 6.25 -24.80
N ASN A 201 9.77 6.28 -24.98
CA ASN A 201 10.69 6.72 -23.94
C ASN A 201 10.36 8.17 -23.55
N LEU A 202 10.31 8.45 -22.24
CA LEU A 202 10.15 9.79 -21.64
C LEU A 202 11.02 10.87 -22.33
N SER A 203 12.20 10.50 -22.83
CA SER A 203 13.12 11.41 -23.53
C SER A 203 12.58 11.97 -24.84
N GLU A 204 11.64 11.29 -25.50
CA GLU A 204 11.01 11.77 -26.74
C GLU A 204 9.89 12.78 -26.47
N TYR A 205 9.31 12.78 -25.26
CA TYR A 205 8.25 13.70 -24.86
C TYR A 205 8.72 14.86 -23.99
N ALA A 206 9.97 14.88 -23.52
CA ALA A 206 10.49 16.02 -22.77
C ALA A 206 10.39 17.31 -23.60
N GLY A 207 9.60 18.28 -23.13
CA GLY A 207 9.30 19.52 -23.86
C GLY A 207 8.14 19.42 -24.86
N SER A 208 7.39 18.33 -24.87
CA SER A 208 6.10 18.20 -25.54
C SER A 208 4.94 18.61 -24.63
N THR A 209 3.75 18.76 -25.22
CA THR A 209 2.52 19.03 -24.47
C THR A 209 1.63 17.80 -24.49
N LEU A 210 1.07 17.48 -23.32
CA LEU A 210 0.01 16.50 -23.13
C LEU A 210 -1.32 17.26 -23.03
N ASP A 211 -2.33 16.88 -23.80
CA ASP A 211 -3.69 17.41 -23.68
C ASP A 211 -4.63 16.32 -23.17
N MET A 212 -5.10 16.46 -21.93
CA MET A 212 -6.03 15.56 -21.28
C MET A 212 -7.35 15.44 -22.06
N ALA A 213 -7.75 16.47 -22.83
CA ALA A 213 -8.94 16.43 -23.66
C ALA A 213 -8.88 15.39 -24.80
N ASN A 214 -7.68 14.87 -25.13
CA ASN A 214 -7.52 13.77 -26.06
C ASN A 214 -7.89 12.39 -25.47
N TYR A 215 -8.11 12.32 -24.15
CA TYR A 215 -8.51 11.12 -23.44
C TYR A 215 -9.96 11.24 -22.98
N THR A 216 -10.72 10.15 -23.07
CA THR A 216 -12.14 10.09 -22.69
C THR A 216 -12.26 9.85 -21.19
N PRO A 217 -12.95 10.72 -20.42
CA PRO A 217 -13.21 10.48 -19.01
C PRO A 217 -13.97 9.19 -18.77
N VAL A 218 -13.52 8.41 -17.78
CA VAL A 218 -14.18 7.19 -17.30
C VAL A 218 -14.31 7.27 -15.79
N THR A 219 -15.26 6.51 -15.23
CA THR A 219 -15.43 6.42 -13.78
C THR A 219 -14.41 5.47 -13.15
N VAL A 220 -14.16 5.63 -11.86
CA VAL A 220 -13.33 4.70 -11.09
C VAL A 220 -13.87 3.27 -11.15
N ASP A 221 -15.19 3.08 -11.14
CA ASP A 221 -15.82 1.75 -11.21
C ASP A 221 -15.51 1.06 -12.54
N GLU A 222 -15.52 1.79 -13.66
CA GLU A 222 -15.15 1.25 -14.97
C GLU A 222 -13.68 0.80 -15.02
N VAL A 223 -12.77 1.58 -14.43
CA VAL A 223 -11.35 1.20 -14.33
C VAL A 223 -11.19 -0.01 -13.41
N THR A 224 -11.88 -0.03 -12.27
CA THR A 224 -11.89 -1.17 -11.33
C THR A 224 -12.34 -2.46 -12.03
N ASP A 225 -13.42 -2.40 -12.81
CA ASP A 225 -13.94 -3.54 -13.56
C ASP A 225 -12.88 -4.11 -14.52
N HIS A 226 -12.09 -3.25 -15.18
CA HIS A 226 -11.01 -3.67 -16.06
C HIS A 226 -9.83 -4.30 -15.32
N LEU A 227 -9.43 -3.76 -14.16
CA LEU A 227 -8.17 -4.11 -13.52
C LEU A 227 -8.28 -5.17 -12.42
N THR A 228 -9.48 -5.38 -11.86
CA THR A 228 -9.70 -6.25 -10.70
C THR A 228 -10.56 -7.48 -10.98
N THR A 229 -11.23 -7.53 -12.14
CA THR A 229 -12.14 -8.63 -12.48
C THR A 229 -11.39 -9.81 -13.11
N PRO A 230 -11.63 -11.06 -12.66
CA PRO A 230 -11.08 -12.26 -13.30
C PRO A 230 -11.34 -12.33 -14.81
N PRO A 231 -10.46 -12.96 -15.61
CA PRO A 231 -9.45 -13.95 -15.20
C PRO A 231 -8.09 -13.38 -14.81
N TRP A 232 -7.81 -12.10 -15.07
CA TRP A 232 -6.53 -11.46 -14.79
C TRP A 232 -6.75 -10.31 -13.82
N ILE A 233 -5.95 -10.25 -12.76
CA ILE A 233 -5.98 -9.18 -11.76
C ILE A 233 -4.68 -8.40 -11.91
N TYR A 234 -4.77 -7.16 -12.40
CA TYR A 234 -3.62 -6.30 -12.70
C TYR A 234 -3.22 -5.43 -11.51
N THR A 235 -4.22 -4.98 -10.75
CA THR A 235 -4.03 -4.37 -9.44
C THR A 235 -5.11 -4.90 -8.49
N ARG A 236 -4.82 -4.80 -7.20
CA ARG A 236 -5.78 -5.13 -6.15
C ARG A 236 -6.78 -4.02 -5.91
N CYS A 237 -6.38 -2.76 -6.08
CA CYS A 237 -7.23 -1.60 -5.83
C CYS A 237 -7.03 -0.52 -6.88
N VAL A 238 -8.11 0.19 -7.18
CA VAL A 238 -8.10 1.45 -7.92
C VAL A 238 -8.57 2.54 -6.93
N PRO A 239 -7.68 3.44 -6.48
CA PRO A 239 -8.00 4.43 -5.48
C PRO A 239 -8.93 5.51 -6.04
N LYS A 240 -10.09 5.72 -5.41
CA LYS A 240 -10.97 6.85 -5.76
C LYS A 240 -10.38 8.22 -5.40
N PHE A 241 -9.56 8.26 -4.37
CA PHE A 241 -8.97 9.48 -3.83
C PHE A 241 -7.45 9.36 -3.73
N ASP A 242 -6.76 10.47 -3.93
CA ASP A 242 -5.34 10.58 -3.69
C ASP A 242 -5.01 10.76 -2.20
N ALA A 243 -3.73 10.96 -1.86
CA ALA A 243 -3.32 11.13 -0.46
C ALA A 243 -3.72 12.49 0.15
N TRP A 244 -4.32 13.40 -0.63
CA TRP A 244 -4.90 14.65 -0.16
C TRP A 244 -6.41 14.59 0.00
N ASP A 245 -7.04 13.42 -0.21
CA ASP A 245 -8.49 13.22 -0.21
C ASP A 245 -9.18 13.88 -1.43
N ASN A 246 -8.43 14.16 -2.49
CA ASN A 246 -8.97 14.69 -3.72
C ASN A 246 -9.33 13.54 -4.67
N PRO A 247 -10.46 13.63 -5.39
CA PRO A 247 -10.82 12.61 -6.37
C PRO A 247 -9.73 12.44 -7.43
N ILE A 248 -9.35 11.20 -7.72
CA ILE A 248 -8.48 10.87 -8.84
C ILE A 248 -9.34 10.80 -10.09
N GLU A 249 -8.87 11.48 -11.13
CA GLU A 249 -9.50 11.46 -12.44
C GLU A 249 -8.88 10.39 -13.32
N TYR A 250 -9.75 9.56 -13.90
CA TYR A 250 -9.37 8.49 -14.80
C TYR A 250 -9.88 8.78 -16.20
N ARG A 251 -9.04 8.50 -17.20
CA ARG A 251 -9.41 8.61 -18.61
C ARG A 251 -8.92 7.40 -19.39
N LEU A 252 -9.79 6.84 -20.23
CA LEU A 252 -9.51 5.67 -21.06
C LEU A 252 -10.30 5.76 -22.37
N ASN A 253 -9.61 5.72 -23.50
CA ASN A 253 -10.22 5.73 -24.82
C ASN A 253 -10.63 4.33 -25.28
N GLU A 254 -11.75 4.22 -26.02
CA GLU A 254 -12.22 2.94 -26.57
C GLU A 254 -11.24 2.35 -27.60
N ASN A 255 -10.53 3.20 -28.34
CA ASN A 255 -9.52 2.77 -29.30
C ASN A 255 -8.18 2.53 -28.61
N LEU A 256 -8.01 1.32 -28.07
CA LEU A 256 -6.78 0.92 -27.37
C LEU A 256 -5.52 0.84 -28.26
N LEU A 257 -5.68 0.88 -29.58
CA LEU A 257 -4.58 0.95 -30.55
C LEU A 257 -4.25 2.39 -30.99
N GLY A 258 -5.00 3.38 -30.48
CA GLY A 258 -4.82 4.78 -30.81
C GLY A 258 -3.61 5.42 -30.10
N PHE A 259 -3.37 6.68 -30.43
CA PHE A 259 -2.59 7.56 -29.56
C PHE A 259 -3.49 8.06 -28.43
N HIS A 260 -2.92 8.37 -27.27
CA HIS A 260 -3.66 8.84 -26.10
C HIS A 260 -4.67 7.81 -25.60
N VAL A 261 -4.21 6.66 -25.13
CA VAL A 261 -5.09 5.55 -24.73
C VAL A 261 -5.59 5.76 -23.31
N ALA A 262 -4.68 6.03 -22.37
CA ALA A 262 -5.03 6.12 -20.95
C ALA A 262 -4.27 7.25 -20.24
N ALA A 263 -4.98 7.94 -19.35
CA ALA A 263 -4.39 8.95 -18.48
C ALA A 263 -5.04 8.94 -17.09
N ILE A 264 -4.25 9.30 -16.08
CA ILE A 264 -4.65 9.40 -14.69
C ILE A 264 -4.15 10.74 -14.16
N ARG A 265 -5.02 11.49 -13.49
CA ARG A 265 -4.70 12.80 -12.91
C ARG A 265 -5.11 12.87 -11.44
N SER A 266 -4.18 13.33 -10.59
CA SER A 266 -4.48 13.88 -9.27
C SER A 266 -4.33 15.39 -9.31
N LEU A 267 -5.20 16.10 -8.58
CA LEU A 267 -5.26 17.57 -8.54
C LEU A 267 -4.30 18.20 -7.52
N GLY A 268 -3.32 17.44 -7.03
CA GLY A 268 -2.41 17.92 -6.00
C GLY A 268 -3.11 18.28 -4.70
N SER A 269 -2.50 19.14 -3.89
CA SER A 269 -2.97 19.48 -2.54
C SER A 269 -4.09 20.53 -2.46
N ASP A 270 -4.38 21.26 -3.53
CA ASP A 270 -5.35 22.36 -3.54
C ASP A 270 -6.70 22.01 -4.20
N ALA A 271 -6.83 20.75 -4.65
CA ALA A 271 -8.02 20.20 -5.28
C ALA A 271 -8.45 20.94 -6.57
N THR A 272 -7.53 21.65 -7.23
CA THR A 272 -7.82 22.49 -8.39
C THR A 272 -6.96 22.09 -9.58
N ALA A 273 -7.59 21.66 -10.67
CA ALA A 273 -6.87 21.37 -11.91
C ALA A 273 -6.17 22.62 -12.46
N GLU A 274 -4.89 22.50 -12.82
CA GLU A 274 -4.10 23.57 -13.44
C GLU A 274 -4.56 23.85 -14.89
N GLY A 275 -5.28 22.90 -15.51
CA GLY A 275 -5.81 22.96 -16.87
C GLY A 275 -5.92 21.56 -17.47
N ASP A 276 -6.16 21.46 -18.77
CA ASP A 276 -6.10 20.16 -19.48
C ASP A 276 -4.83 19.99 -20.31
N ILE A 277 -4.06 21.07 -20.51
CA ILE A 277 -2.80 21.05 -21.27
C ILE A 277 -1.63 21.13 -20.30
N TYR A 278 -0.73 20.16 -20.37
CA TYR A 278 0.43 20.02 -19.51
C TYR A 278 1.72 20.00 -20.33
N ASP A 279 2.72 20.77 -19.89
CA ASP A 279 4.09 20.56 -20.34
C ASP A 279 4.63 19.29 -19.67
N VAL A 280 5.07 18.33 -20.47
CA VAL A 280 5.61 17.06 -19.95
C VAL A 280 6.95 17.32 -19.27
N GLY A 281 7.05 16.95 -17.99
CA GLY A 281 8.27 17.11 -17.21
C GLY A 281 8.08 17.06 -15.70
N ILE A 282 9.18 17.32 -14.99
CA ILE A 282 9.21 17.39 -13.54
C ILE A 282 8.94 18.81 -13.03
N PHE A 283 8.40 18.94 -11.82
CA PHE A 283 8.21 20.23 -11.13
C PHE A 283 8.82 20.23 -9.73
N PRO A 284 9.17 21.38 -9.14
CA PRO A 284 9.70 21.47 -7.79
C PRO A 284 8.85 20.73 -6.73
N ALA A 285 9.48 19.91 -5.88
CA ALA A 285 8.77 19.09 -4.88
C ALA A 285 7.96 19.89 -3.84
N ASP A 286 8.29 21.17 -3.63
CA ASP A 286 7.53 22.04 -2.72
C ASP A 286 6.24 22.59 -3.33
N GLU A 287 6.08 22.54 -4.65
CA GLU A 287 4.88 22.95 -5.39
C GLU A 287 3.80 21.86 -5.40
N ARG A 288 3.39 21.44 -4.20
CA ARG A 288 2.48 20.30 -3.99
C ARG A 288 1.04 20.51 -4.46
N HIS A 289 0.70 21.74 -4.83
CA HIS A 289 -0.58 22.10 -5.43
C HIS A 289 -0.65 21.71 -6.91
N ARG A 290 0.47 21.36 -7.55
CA ARG A 290 0.46 20.96 -8.95
C ARG A 290 -0.16 19.61 -9.17
N ASP A 291 -0.71 19.44 -10.37
CA ASP A 291 -1.29 18.18 -10.79
C ASP A 291 -0.20 17.12 -11.00
N ILE A 292 -0.49 15.90 -10.55
CA ILE A 292 0.31 14.71 -10.84
C ILE A 292 -0.39 13.95 -11.94
N VAL A 293 0.31 13.69 -13.04
CA VAL A 293 -0.28 13.11 -14.25
C VAL A 293 0.55 11.93 -14.73
N TRP A 294 -0.12 10.80 -14.91
CA TRP A 294 0.40 9.64 -15.63
C TRP A 294 -0.37 9.50 -16.95
N ALA A 295 0.31 9.18 -18.04
CA ALA A 295 -0.32 8.94 -19.33
C ALA A 295 0.49 7.91 -20.15
N ASP A 296 -0.22 7.00 -20.81
CA ASP A 296 0.31 6.07 -21.82
C ASP A 296 1.64 5.37 -21.45
N GLY A 297 1.78 4.94 -20.19
CA GLY A 297 2.95 4.18 -19.73
C GLY A 297 4.04 5.01 -19.05
N PHE A 298 3.85 6.31 -18.81
CA PHE A 298 4.83 7.14 -18.12
C PHE A 298 4.22 8.25 -17.26
N MET A 299 5.00 8.79 -16.32
CA MET A 299 4.64 10.01 -15.58
C MET A 299 4.83 11.24 -16.47
N ALA A 300 3.74 11.80 -16.97
CA ALA A 300 3.78 13.02 -17.76
C ALA A 300 4.11 14.25 -16.90
N ARG A 301 3.66 14.24 -15.64
CA ARG A 301 3.94 15.30 -14.67
C ARG A 301 4.13 14.73 -13.28
N GLU A 302 5.30 14.96 -12.69
CA GLU A 302 5.63 14.49 -11.34
C GLU A 302 6.57 15.46 -10.61
N PRO A 303 6.59 15.47 -9.27
CA PRO A 303 7.56 16.26 -8.53
C PRO A 303 8.99 15.74 -8.75
N ASP A 304 9.95 16.66 -8.65
CA ASP A 304 11.36 16.35 -8.64
C ASP A 304 11.71 15.51 -7.42
N GLN A 305 12.09 14.26 -7.67
CA GLN A 305 12.42 13.31 -6.61
C GLN A 305 13.76 13.62 -5.94
N SER A 306 14.65 14.38 -6.57
CA SER A 306 15.93 14.75 -5.97
C SER A 306 15.77 15.68 -4.76
N GLY A 307 14.74 16.54 -4.77
CA GLY A 307 14.33 17.32 -3.60
C GLY A 307 13.68 16.48 -2.49
N LEU A 308 13.23 15.25 -2.82
CA LEU A 308 12.69 14.27 -1.87
C LEU A 308 13.80 13.38 -1.27
N GLU A 309 15.00 13.36 -1.87
CA GLU A 309 16.13 12.49 -1.51
C GLU A 309 17.21 13.17 -0.64
N ILE A 310 17.20 14.50 -0.45
CA ILE A 310 18.19 15.20 0.42
C ILE A 310 18.14 14.72 1.89
N PHE A 311 17.15 13.91 2.27
CA PHE A 311 17.06 13.24 3.58
C PHE A 311 17.61 11.80 3.62
N LEU A 312 18.08 11.22 2.50
CA LEU A 312 18.29 9.77 2.36
C LEU A 312 19.71 9.30 1.99
N ASP A 313 20.69 10.19 1.80
CA ASP A 313 22.06 9.82 1.42
C ASP A 313 22.89 9.14 2.55
N SER A 314 22.25 8.54 3.55
CA SER A 314 22.92 7.83 4.65
C SER A 314 22.56 6.36 4.82
N PHE A 315 21.61 5.77 4.09
CA PHE A 315 21.20 4.37 4.35
C PHE A 315 20.70 3.62 3.10
N GLU A 316 21.62 3.19 2.23
CA GLU A 316 21.34 2.15 1.23
C GLU A 316 21.83 0.78 1.73
N SER A 317 20.91 -0.17 1.96
CA SER A 317 20.97 -1.54 1.39
C SER A 317 19.81 -2.42 1.85
N GLY A 318 18.86 -2.68 0.94
CA GLY A 318 18.16 -3.97 0.86
C GLY A 318 16.69 -4.03 1.30
N ALA A 319 15.82 -4.30 0.32
CA ALA A 319 14.39 -4.62 0.37
C ALA A 319 13.40 -3.44 0.21
N LEU A 320 12.38 -3.68 -0.62
CA LEU A 320 11.47 -2.77 -1.35
C LEU A 320 10.47 -1.96 -0.50
N TRP A 321 10.83 -1.55 0.72
CA TRP A 321 10.02 -0.63 1.52
C TRP A 321 10.93 0.41 2.17
N GLY A 322 11.16 1.51 1.45
CA GLY A 322 12.07 2.58 1.86
C GLY A 322 11.57 3.33 3.10
N TYR A 323 12.45 3.41 4.10
CA TYR A 323 12.24 3.96 5.43
C TYR A 323 12.00 5.48 5.45
N TRP A 324 11.19 5.93 6.41
CA TRP A 324 10.86 7.34 6.66
C TRP A 324 11.81 7.94 7.70
N SER A 325 12.43 9.09 7.38
CA SER A 325 13.08 9.94 8.37
C SER A 325 12.21 11.16 8.66
N CYS A 326 11.79 11.34 9.91
CA CYS A 326 11.11 12.56 10.35
C CYS A 326 12.17 13.63 10.64
N GLY A 327 12.29 14.62 9.76
CA GLY A 327 13.11 15.80 10.00
C GLY A 327 12.55 16.68 11.13
N PRO A 328 13.39 17.40 11.88
CA PRO A 328 12.92 18.37 12.86
C PRO A 328 12.25 19.54 12.14
N GLY A 329 11.00 19.81 12.49
CA GLY A 329 10.22 20.91 11.92
C GLY A 329 10.83 22.28 12.18
N TYR A 330 10.85 23.09 11.13
CA TYR A 330 10.61 24.53 11.17
C TYR A 330 9.37 24.84 10.34
#